data_AF-A0A355UVG9-F1
#
_entry.id   AF-A0A355UVG9-F1
#
_cell.length_a   1.000
_cell.length_b   1.000
_cell.length_c   1.000
_cell.angle_alpha   90.00
_cell.angle_beta   90.00
_cell.angle_gamma   90.00
#
_symmetry.space_group_name_H-M   'P 1'
#
loop_
_entity.id
_entity.type
_entity.pdbx_description
1 polymer ?
#
loop_
_entity_poly.entity_id
_entity_poly.type
_entity_poly.pdbx_seq_one_letter_code
_entity_poly.pdbx_strand_id
1 'polypeptide(L)'
;MKNKHLAGAIQEQCFYEFYRQIQYRCNWNNIKFITADRYYPSSKMCSCCGNIKKDLKLKDRTYICAECGNITDRDYQASVNLKRYKELTA
;
A
#
# COMPACT_ATOMS: atom_id res chain seq x y z
N MET A 1 19.37 5.27 -4.99
CA MET A 1 18.38 5.36 -3.89
C MET A 1 18.93 6.31 -2.82
N LYS A 2 18.08 7.14 -2.18
CA LYS A 2 18.58 8.21 -1.28
C LYS A 2 18.98 7.73 0.13
N ASN A 3 18.31 6.72 0.68
CA ASN A 3 18.62 6.18 2.01
C ASN A 3 19.68 5.08 1.92
N LYS A 4 20.93 5.38 2.29
CA LYS A 4 22.06 4.45 2.19
C LYS A 4 21.90 3.21 3.09
N HIS A 5 21.20 3.31 4.21
CA HIS A 5 20.99 2.18 5.14
C HIS A 5 19.99 1.15 4.59
N LEU A 6 18.99 1.60 3.82
CA LEU A 6 17.96 0.72 3.26
C LEU A 6 18.21 0.34 1.80
N ALA A 7 19.14 1.01 1.10
CA ALA A 7 19.35 0.84 -0.33
C ALA A 7 19.70 -0.61 -0.71
N GLY A 8 20.64 -1.23 0.01
CA GLY A 8 21.06 -2.63 -0.24
C GLY A 8 19.90 -3.60 -0.05
N ALA A 9 19.27 -3.54 1.13
CA ALA A 9 18.11 -4.39 1.45
C ALA A 9 16.96 -4.23 0.43
N ILE A 10 16.69 -3.02 -0.06
CA ILE A 10 15.65 -2.80 -1.08
C ILE A 10 16.08 -3.37 -2.44
N GLN A 11 17.35 -3.23 -2.83
CA GLN A 11 17.85 -3.75 -4.10
C GLN A 11 17.72 -5.28 -4.16
N GLU A 12 17.98 -5.97 -3.05
CA GLU A 12 17.85 -7.42 -2.91
C GLU A 12 16.40 -7.92 -3.06
N GLN A 13 15.38 -7.07 -2.85
CA GLN A 13 13.98 -7.49 -2.99
C GLN A 13 13.50 -7.59 -4.45
N CYS A 14 14.26 -7.05 -5.41
CA CYS A 14 13.92 -7.13 -6.84
C CYS A 14 12.46 -6.71 -7.15
N PHE A 15 11.94 -5.63 -6.53
CA PHE A 15 10.52 -5.25 -6.61
C PHE A 15 9.97 -5.09 -8.02
N TYR A 16 10.79 -4.67 -8.98
CA TYR A 16 10.37 -4.58 -10.38
C TYR A 16 10.09 -5.96 -10.99
N GLU A 17 10.90 -6.96 -10.66
CA GLU A 17 10.68 -8.34 -11.12
C GLU A 17 9.42 -8.91 -10.48
N PHE A 18 9.22 -8.68 -9.18
CA PHE A 18 7.97 -9.07 -8.50
C PHE A 18 6.73 -8.46 -9.17
N TYR A 19 6.79 -7.16 -9.48
CA TYR A 19 5.74 -6.47 -10.22
C TYR A 19 5.50 -7.09 -11.61
N ARG A 20 6.57 -7.33 -12.38
CA ARG A 20 6.52 -7.92 -13.72
C ARG A 20 5.85 -9.30 -13.69
N GLN A 21 6.21 -10.13 -12.72
CA GLN A 21 5.64 -11.47 -12.54
C GLN A 21 4.15 -11.41 -12.23
N ILE A 22 3.70 -10.50 -11.34
CA ILE A 22 2.26 -10.34 -11.06
C ILE A 22 1.51 -9.92 -12.32
N GLN A 23 2.00 -8.89 -13.03
CA GLN A 23 1.36 -8.40 -14.25
C GLN A 23 1.26 -9.50 -15.31
N TYR A 24 2.34 -10.25 -15.51
CA TYR A 24 2.39 -11.40 -16.41
C TYR A 24 1.34 -12.46 -16.05
N ARG A 25 1.26 -12.85 -14.77
CA ARG A 25 0.29 -13.85 -14.30
C ARG A 25 -1.15 -13.36 -14.42
N CYS A 26 -1.41 -12.08 -14.15
CA CYS A 26 -2.73 -11.49 -14.35
C CYS A 26 -3.13 -11.55 -15.83
N ASN A 27 -2.25 -11.17 -16.75
CA ASN A 27 -2.50 -11.25 -18.19
C ASN A 27 -2.77 -12.68 -18.66
N TRP A 28 -1.97 -13.65 -18.21
CA TRP A 28 -2.18 -15.07 -18.51
C TRP A 28 -3.58 -15.56 -18.11
N ASN A 29 -4.08 -15.11 -16.95
CA ASN A 29 -5.36 -15.55 -16.39
C ASN A 29 -6.53 -14.62 -16.78
N ASN A 30 -6.34 -13.67 -17.70
CA ASN A 30 -7.32 -12.67 -18.08
C ASN A 30 -7.89 -11.87 -16.88
N ILE A 31 -7.05 -11.57 -15.89
CA ILE A 31 -7.37 -10.78 -14.70
C ILE A 31 -6.92 -9.34 -14.93
N LYS A 32 -7.83 -8.37 -14.72
CA LYS A 32 -7.50 -6.94 -14.79
C LYS A 32 -6.46 -6.58 -13.72
N PHE A 33 -5.30 -6.10 -14.17
CA PHE A 33 -4.23 -5.60 -13.30
C PHE A 33 -4.32 -4.08 -13.19
N ILE A 34 -4.41 -3.57 -11.95
CA ILE A 34 -4.55 -2.13 -11.66
C ILE A 34 -3.44 -1.71 -10.71
N THR A 35 -2.77 -0.62 -11.03
CA THR A 35 -1.72 -0.03 -10.20
C THR A 35 -2.22 1.23 -9.51
N ALA A 36 -1.95 1.32 -8.21
CA ALA A 36 -2.18 2.55 -7.47
C ALA A 36 -1.10 3.59 -7.80
N ASP A 37 -1.48 4.87 -7.76
CA ASP A 37 -0.50 5.95 -7.82
C ASP A 37 0.56 5.80 -6.71
N ARG A 38 1.79 6.21 -7.02
CA ARG A 38 2.94 6.09 -6.10
C ARG A 38 2.69 6.79 -4.76
N TYR A 39 1.93 7.87 -4.75
CA TYR A 39 1.66 8.70 -3.58
C TYR A 39 0.27 8.45 -2.99
N TYR A 40 -0.47 7.43 -3.45
CA TYR A 40 -1.73 7.04 -2.84
C TYR A 40 -1.52 6.65 -1.37
N PRO A 41 -2.20 7.30 -0.41
CA PRO A 41 -1.91 7.15 1.02
C PRO A 41 -2.54 5.88 1.62
N SER A 42 -2.34 4.72 1.01
CA SER A 42 -3.03 3.46 1.38
C SER A 42 -2.89 3.09 2.86
N SER A 43 -1.70 3.21 3.45
CA SER A 43 -1.48 2.91 4.87
C SER A 43 -1.85 4.04 5.83
N LYS A 44 -2.00 5.27 5.31
CA LYS A 44 -2.26 6.48 6.11
C LYS A 44 -3.73 6.86 6.16
N MET A 45 -4.47 6.56 5.09
CA MET A 45 -5.90 6.79 5.00
C MET A 45 -6.65 5.81 5.91
N CYS A 46 -7.57 6.32 6.72
CA CYS A 46 -8.42 5.48 7.53
C CYS A 46 -9.45 4.79 6.63
N SER A 47 -9.52 3.46 6.64
CA SER A 47 -10.54 2.73 5.89
C SER A 47 -11.96 2.87 6.47
N CYS A 48 -12.12 3.49 7.65
CA CYS A 48 -13.44 3.72 8.23
C CYS A 48 -13.97 5.12 7.88
N CYS A 49 -13.17 6.17 8.08
CA CYS A 49 -13.63 7.56 7.93
C CYS A 49 -12.91 8.37 6.85
N GLY A 50 -11.91 7.80 6.16
CA GLY A 50 -11.16 8.49 5.10
C GLY A 50 -10.10 9.49 5.59
N ASN A 51 -9.99 9.78 6.90
CA ASN A 51 -8.97 10.71 7.40
C ASN A 51 -7.55 10.22 7.09
N ILE A 52 -6.66 11.14 6.72
CA ILE A 52 -5.27 10.84 6.38
C ILE A 52 -4.36 11.15 7.56
N LYS A 53 -3.81 10.10 8.18
CA LYS A 53 -2.83 10.20 9.26
C LYS A 53 -1.45 10.58 8.72
N LYS A 54 -1.03 11.83 8.90
CA LYS A 54 0.24 12.35 8.33
C LYS A 54 1.49 11.80 9.03
N ASP A 55 1.41 11.56 10.33
CA ASP A 55 2.51 11.26 11.26
C ASP A 55 2.81 9.75 11.45
N LEU A 56 2.14 8.87 10.69
CA LEU A 56 2.40 7.42 10.73
C LEU A 56 3.84 7.09 10.29
N LYS A 57 4.59 6.38 11.13
CA LYS A 57 5.99 5.98 10.91
C LYS A 57 6.08 4.55 10.41
N LEU A 58 7.20 4.20 9.76
CA LEU A 58 7.44 2.85 9.24
C LEU A 58 7.42 1.77 10.32
N LYS A 59 7.85 2.11 11.55
CA LYS A 59 7.89 1.20 12.70
C LYS A 59 6.52 0.93 13.33
N ASP A 60 5.51 1.74 13.01
CA ASP A 60 4.18 1.62 13.61
C ASP A 60 3.43 0.48 12.91
N ARG A 61 3.25 -0.65 13.61
CA ARG A 61 2.57 -1.83 13.07
C ARG A 61 1.06 -1.79 13.26
N THR A 62 0.59 -1.11 14.30
CA THR A 62 -0.83 -0.86 14.56
C THR A 62 -1.21 0.53 14.07
N TYR A 63 -2.23 0.61 13.23
CA TYR A 63 -2.90 1.85 12.90
C TYR A 63 -3.95 2.18 13.95
N ILE A 64 -3.96 3.44 14.39
CA ILE A 64 -4.96 4.01 15.28
C ILE A 64 -5.42 5.34 14.67
N CYS A 65 -6.73 5.44 14.39
CA CYS A 65 -7.37 6.66 13.91
C CYS A 65 -7.71 7.57 15.08
N ALA A 66 -7.26 8.82 15.05
CA ALA A 66 -7.64 9.83 16.04
C ALA A 66 -9.09 10.33 15.87
N GLU A 67 -9.63 10.26 14.65
CA GLU A 67 -10.96 10.82 14.33
C GLU A 67 -12.11 9.86 14.67
N CYS A 68 -11.97 8.58 14.32
CA CYS A 68 -13.06 7.61 14.46
C CYS A 68 -12.71 6.43 15.39
N GLY A 69 -11.53 6.45 16.02
CA GLY A 69 -11.10 5.40 16.95
C GLY A 69 -10.81 4.03 16.32
N ASN A 70 -10.75 3.91 14.98
CA ASN A 70 -10.44 2.63 14.33
C ASN A 70 -9.03 2.15 14.70
N ILE A 71 -8.92 0.92 15.19
CA ILE A 71 -7.67 0.25 15.54
C ILE A 71 -7.54 -1.02 14.68
N THR A 72 -6.43 -1.14 13.94
CA THR A 72 -6.20 -2.28 13.05
C THR A 72 -4.70 -2.47 12.78
N ASP A 73 -4.30 -3.62 12.24
CA ASP A 73 -2.98 -3.74 11.62
C ASP A 73 -2.84 -2.78 10.43
N ARG A 74 -1.66 -2.15 10.32
CA ARG A 74 -1.35 -1.14 9.30
C ARG A 74 -1.37 -1.73 7.88
N ASP A 75 -0.84 -2.94 7.70
CA ASP A 75 -0.77 -3.58 6.38
C ASP A 75 -2.17 -4.06 5.96
N TYR A 76 -2.99 -4.53 6.91
CA TYR A 76 -4.41 -4.79 6.66
C TYR A 76 -5.15 -3.52 6.22
N GLN A 77 -4.98 -2.39 6.92
CA GLN A 77 -5.58 -1.11 6.50
C GLN A 77 -5.16 -0.73 5.07
N ALA A 78 -3.87 -0.85 4.75
CA ALA A 78 -3.37 -0.57 3.42
C ALA A 78 -4.02 -1.45 2.35
N SER A 79 -4.20 -2.75 2.63
CA SER A 79 -4.86 -3.69 1.71
C SER A 79 -6.32 -3.33 1.45
N VAL A 80 -7.07 -2.92 2.49
CA VAL A 80 -8.47 -2.49 2.35
C VAL A 80 -8.57 -1.24 1.48
N ASN A 81 -7.67 -0.27 1.69
CA ASN A 81 -7.65 0.95 0.90
C ASN A 81 -7.19 0.71 -0.55
N LEU A 82 -6.28 -0.22 -0.80
CA LEU A 82 -5.89 -0.63 -2.15
C LEU A 82 -7.03 -1.35 -2.88
N LYS A 83 -7.81 -2.17 -2.17
CA LYS A 83 -9.02 -2.78 -2.73
C LYS A 83 -10.02 -1.72 -3.23
N ARG A 84 -10.24 -0.67 -2.44
CA ARG A 84 -11.13 0.46 -2.79
C ARG A 84 -10.58 1.38 -3.88
N TYR A 85 -9.27 1.45 -4.06
CA TYR A 85 -8.66 2.26 -5.12
C TYR A 85 -9.19 1.91 -6.51
N LYS A 86 -9.48 0.61 -6.74
CA LYS A 86 -10.13 0.14 -7.97
C LYS A 86 -11.51 0.77 -8.19
N GLU A 87 -12.28 0.96 -7.13
CA GLU A 87 -13.66 1.49 -7.20
C GLU A 87 -13.68 2.98 -7.58
N LEU A 88 -12.56 3.70 -7.35
CA LEU A 88 -12.41 5.12 -7.68
C LEU A 88 -11.82 5.39 -9.08
N THR A 89 -11.25 4.36 -9.71
CA THR A 89 -10.54 4.47 -11.01
C THR A 89 -11.19 3.62 -12.11
N ALA A 90 -12.35 3.00 -11.83
CA ALA A 90 -13.21 2.32 -12.78
C ALA A 90 -14.30 3.26 -13.29
#